data_AF-A0A3M7DD93-F1
#
_entry.id   AF-A0A3M7DD93-F1
#
_cell.length_a   1.000
_cell.length_b   1.000
_cell.length_c   1.000
_cell.angle_alpha   90.00
_cell.angle_beta   90.00
_cell.angle_gamma   90.00
#
_symmetry.space_group_name_H-M   'P 1'
#
loop_
_entity.id
_entity.type
_entity.pdbx_description
1 polymer ?
#
loop_
_entity_poly.entity_id
_entity_poly.type
_entity_poly.pdbx_seq_one_letter_code
_entity_poly.pdbx_strand_id
1 'polypeptide(L)'
;MATLLRTRPQAAITASKRAFSTSTTRSVSLQLDKNDPDAVAEAVPPYPHGPTRWYKQSRLGLYGGQRIRFGNNVGDEFEVKTRRSWHPNVLTRKLYSKSLNRSVQVRVTARVLRTIDKLGGLDEYLLGEKEGRIRALGESGWWLRWAIMQTPAIRSRFAAERKRLGIPEEFVQEEQAEVAEAQNVIEQTSDVDPVEAGVELGEAVGTDGNFVVEQPPGLPPLKFRVGPGKHLVLTPSGWRRTRPTTNHAVEVKKEKIFDRIAEQQMGTREAEFRAELEMQQAQLPVKTRLSQDEMEEVLKAARKEWKADCWAQAEAQWAEHVGKREARKAERKAAKKAAERLEESSEGAATDAAAAI
;
A
#
# COMPACT_ATOMS: atom_id res chain seq x y z
N MET A 1 -36.38 16.75 29.79
CA MET A 1 -35.04 16.18 29.65
C MET A 1 -35.14 14.79 29.04
N ALA A 2 -35.09 14.69 27.71
CA ALA A 2 -34.95 13.42 27.00
C ALA A 2 -34.29 13.72 25.65
N THR A 3 -32.97 13.73 25.65
CA THR A 3 -32.14 14.04 24.50
C THR A 3 -31.43 12.78 24.02
N LEU A 4 -31.55 12.52 22.72
CA LEU A 4 -30.55 11.88 21.84
C LEU A 4 -30.51 10.35 21.78
N LEU A 5 -31.42 9.78 21.00
CA LEU A 5 -31.09 8.65 20.10
C LEU A 5 -31.51 9.03 18.68
N ARG A 6 -30.73 9.92 18.06
CA ARG A 6 -30.78 10.14 16.61
C ARG A 6 -29.68 9.32 15.97
N THR A 7 -29.94 8.03 15.78
CA THR A 7 -29.15 7.24 14.84
C THR A 7 -29.38 7.84 13.47
N ARG A 8 -28.37 8.53 12.93
CA ARG A 8 -28.38 9.03 11.56
C ARG A 8 -28.50 7.79 10.67
N PRO A 9 -29.58 7.59 9.89
CA PRO A 9 -29.57 6.54 8.90
C PRO A 9 -28.43 6.91 7.94
N GLN A 10 -27.37 6.12 7.92
CA GLN A 10 -26.42 6.21 6.82
C GLN A 10 -27.26 6.05 5.56
N ALA A 11 -27.16 7.02 4.65
CA ALA A 11 -27.89 6.97 3.39
C ALA A 11 -27.60 5.61 2.74
N ALA A 12 -28.60 4.73 2.76
CA ALA A 12 -28.61 3.56 1.92
C ALA A 12 -28.64 4.10 0.51
N ILE A 13 -27.46 4.30 -0.08
CA ILE A 13 -27.35 4.52 -1.51
C ILE A 13 -27.87 3.22 -2.09
N THR A 14 -29.13 3.24 -2.52
CA THR A 14 -29.75 2.20 -3.33
C THR A 14 -28.91 2.11 -4.59
N ALA A 15 -27.87 1.28 -4.53
CA ALA A 15 -27.05 0.96 -5.67
C ALA A 15 -27.91 0.08 -6.59
N SER A 16 -28.71 0.75 -7.42
CA SER A 16 -29.27 0.14 -8.62
C SER A 16 -28.12 -0.55 -9.34
N LYS A 17 -28.16 -1.88 -9.34
CA LYS A 17 -27.26 -2.70 -10.16
C LYS A 17 -27.41 -2.17 -11.58
N ARG A 18 -26.40 -1.47 -12.11
CA ARG A 18 -26.34 -1.18 -13.54
C ARG A 18 -26.25 -2.53 -14.23
N ALA A 19 -27.37 -3.01 -14.75
CA ALA A 19 -27.50 -4.31 -15.41
C ALA A 19 -26.60 -4.44 -16.67
N PHE A 20 -26.00 -3.33 -17.14
CA PHE A 20 -25.10 -3.30 -18.28
C PHE A 20 -23.84 -2.48 -17.96
N SER A 21 -22.84 -3.13 -17.37
CA SER A 21 -21.45 -2.63 -17.43
C SER A 21 -20.72 -3.42 -18.50
N THR A 22 -20.39 -2.77 -19.62
CA THR A 22 -19.61 -3.37 -20.72
C THR A 22 -18.12 -3.50 -20.39
N SER A 23 -17.68 -3.01 -19.24
CA SER A 23 -16.29 -3.12 -18.81
C SER A 23 -16.05 -4.45 -18.10
N THR A 24 -15.14 -5.26 -18.64
CA THR A 24 -14.71 -6.50 -17.99
C THR A 24 -14.16 -6.22 -16.60
N THR A 25 -14.54 -7.03 -15.61
CA THR A 25 -14.04 -6.90 -14.23
C THR A 25 -12.52 -7.01 -14.25
N ARG A 26 -11.83 -5.96 -13.78
CA ARG A 26 -10.37 -5.94 -13.79
C ARG A 26 -9.82 -6.99 -12.83
N SER A 27 -8.81 -7.73 -13.29
CA SER A 27 -8.12 -8.68 -12.44
C SER A 27 -7.34 -7.96 -11.34
N VAL A 28 -7.44 -8.45 -10.10
CA VAL A 28 -6.64 -7.97 -8.98
C VAL A 28 -5.25 -8.59 -9.11
N SER A 29 -4.17 -7.78 -9.19
CA SER A 29 -2.81 -8.33 -9.18
C SER A 29 -2.25 -8.35 -7.76
N LEU A 30 -1.77 -9.53 -7.35
CA LEU A 30 -1.28 -9.79 -5.99
C LEU A 30 0.23 -9.58 -5.92
N GLN A 31 0.68 -8.36 -6.16
CA GLN A 31 2.09 -8.03 -6.01
C GLN A 31 2.37 -7.70 -4.55
N LEU A 32 2.55 -8.74 -3.72
CA LEU A 32 2.87 -8.62 -2.29
C LEU A 32 4.12 -7.76 -2.04
N ASP A 33 5.05 -7.74 -3.00
CA ASP A 33 6.24 -6.91 -3.06
C ASP A 33 5.97 -5.39 -3.09
N LYS A 34 4.75 -4.97 -3.41
CA LYS A 34 4.38 -3.57 -3.54
C LYS A 34 3.63 -3.01 -2.34
N ASN A 35 3.49 -3.83 -1.31
CA ASN A 35 2.84 -3.48 -0.07
C ASN A 35 3.92 -3.18 0.96
N ASP A 36 3.65 -2.22 1.83
CA ASP A 36 4.57 -1.89 2.92
C ASP A 36 4.74 -3.14 3.80
N PRO A 37 5.97 -3.66 3.97
CA PRO A 37 6.19 -4.98 4.56
C PRO A 37 5.73 -5.04 6.02
N ASP A 38 5.87 -3.94 6.75
CA ASP A 38 5.51 -3.83 8.17
C ASP A 38 3.99 -3.88 8.34
N ALA A 39 3.25 -3.14 7.50
CA ALA A 39 1.79 -3.18 7.45
C ALA A 39 1.23 -4.57 7.12
N VAL A 40 1.91 -5.32 6.24
CA VAL A 40 1.51 -6.71 5.93
C VAL A 40 1.79 -7.65 7.11
N ALA A 41 2.92 -7.46 7.79
CA ALA A 41 3.31 -8.29 8.92
C ALA A 41 2.39 -8.11 10.14
N GLU A 42 1.87 -6.90 10.33
CA GLU A 42 0.93 -6.58 11.39
C GLU A 42 -0.50 -7.04 11.06
N ALA A 43 -0.96 -6.87 9.82
CA ALA A 43 -2.32 -7.25 9.43
C ALA A 43 -2.54 -8.76 9.24
N VAL A 44 -1.50 -9.52 8.86
CA VAL A 44 -1.63 -10.92 8.46
C VAL A 44 -0.85 -11.82 9.43
N PRO A 45 -1.45 -12.93 9.92
CA PRO A 45 -0.76 -13.86 10.79
C PRO A 45 0.57 -14.34 10.19
N PRO A 46 1.63 -14.49 11.00
CA PRO A 46 2.92 -14.93 10.51
C PRO A 46 2.79 -16.30 9.85
N TYR A 47 3.40 -16.45 8.68
CA TYR A 47 3.37 -17.72 7.95
C TYR A 47 4.13 -18.81 8.75
N PRO A 48 3.51 -19.98 9.03
CA PRO A 48 4.10 -20.98 9.94
C PRO A 48 5.51 -21.46 9.59
N HIS A 49 5.87 -21.50 8.31
CA HIS A 49 7.19 -21.96 7.87
C HIS A 49 8.20 -20.82 7.67
N GLY A 50 7.85 -19.59 8.06
CA GLY A 50 8.69 -18.42 7.96
C GLY A 50 8.99 -17.96 6.52
N PRO A 51 9.79 -16.89 6.35
CA PRO A 51 10.08 -16.34 5.05
C PRO A 51 10.97 -17.24 4.20
N THR A 52 10.78 -17.15 2.88
CA THR A 52 11.52 -17.90 1.87
C THR A 52 12.99 -17.44 1.79
N ARG A 53 13.91 -18.25 2.33
CA ARG A 53 15.36 -17.96 2.33
C ARG A 53 15.99 -18.11 0.94
N TRP A 54 15.63 -19.16 0.21
CA TRP A 54 16.19 -19.47 -1.11
C TRP A 54 15.17 -19.24 -2.21
N TYR A 55 15.66 -18.82 -3.38
CA TYR A 55 14.83 -18.53 -4.55
C TYR A 55 13.69 -17.54 -4.21
N LYS A 56 14.08 -16.32 -3.79
CA LYS A 56 13.18 -15.24 -3.32
C LYS A 56 12.06 -14.89 -4.30
N GLN A 57 12.26 -15.16 -5.59
CA GLN A 57 11.22 -15.06 -6.62
C GLN A 57 9.95 -15.86 -6.27
N SER A 58 10.09 -16.98 -5.55
CA SER A 58 8.98 -17.85 -5.15
C SER A 58 8.04 -17.22 -4.13
N ARG A 59 8.51 -16.26 -3.32
CA ARG A 59 7.68 -15.48 -2.39
C ARG A 59 6.47 -14.84 -3.07
N LEU A 60 6.66 -14.38 -4.31
CA LEU A 60 5.73 -13.53 -5.07
C LEU A 60 4.64 -14.30 -5.82
N GLY A 61 4.54 -15.61 -5.67
CA GLY A 61 3.47 -16.38 -6.31
C GLY A 61 3.33 -17.80 -5.80
N LEU A 62 2.54 -18.59 -6.52
CA LEU A 62 2.22 -19.98 -6.17
C LEU A 62 3.17 -20.94 -6.90
N TYR A 63 4.26 -21.29 -6.22
CA TYR A 63 5.30 -22.17 -6.78
C TYR A 63 5.14 -23.64 -6.38
N GLY A 64 4.30 -23.94 -5.38
CA GLY A 64 4.05 -25.31 -4.95
C GLY A 64 5.29 -25.98 -4.34
N GLY A 65 6.14 -25.19 -3.67
CA GLY A 65 7.43 -25.64 -3.14
C GLY A 65 8.52 -25.88 -4.19
N GLN A 66 8.25 -25.66 -5.48
CA GLN A 66 9.25 -25.79 -6.53
C GLN A 66 10.25 -24.64 -6.49
N ARG A 67 11.53 -24.99 -6.56
CA ARG A 67 12.66 -24.06 -6.56
C ARG A 67 13.61 -24.36 -7.71
N ILE A 68 14.47 -23.40 -8.04
CA ILE A 68 15.58 -23.63 -8.96
C ILE A 68 16.45 -24.79 -8.43
N ARG A 69 16.81 -25.71 -9.32
CA ARG A 69 17.76 -26.79 -9.03
C ARG A 69 19.07 -26.50 -9.72
N PHE A 70 20.17 -26.85 -9.08
CA PHE A 70 21.52 -26.74 -9.64
C PHE A 70 22.11 -28.13 -9.80
N GLY A 71 22.94 -28.30 -10.82
CA GLY A 71 23.67 -29.53 -11.07
C GLY A 71 24.65 -29.34 -12.22
N ASN A 72 25.05 -30.43 -12.86
CA ASN A 72 26.06 -30.40 -13.90
C ASN A 72 25.47 -30.98 -15.21
N ASN A 73 25.89 -30.42 -16.35
CA ASN A 73 25.99 -31.17 -17.59
C ASN A 73 27.21 -32.07 -17.46
N VAL A 74 27.07 -33.33 -17.85
CA VAL A 74 28.17 -34.30 -17.93
C VAL A 74 28.35 -34.59 -19.42
N GLY A 75 29.54 -34.32 -19.95
CA GLY A 75 29.86 -34.69 -21.33
C GLY A 75 29.92 -36.21 -21.48
N ASP A 76 29.44 -36.73 -22.61
CA ASP A 76 29.26 -38.18 -22.78
C ASP A 76 30.59 -38.95 -22.88
N GLU A 77 31.62 -38.34 -23.47
CA GLU A 77 32.90 -39.01 -23.74
C GLU A 77 33.94 -38.84 -22.61
N PHE A 78 34.11 -37.61 -22.12
CA PHE A 78 35.13 -37.26 -21.13
C PHE A 78 34.58 -36.98 -19.73
N GLU A 79 33.27 -37.16 -19.52
CA GLU A 79 32.55 -36.86 -18.27
C GLU A 79 32.82 -35.45 -17.71
N VAL A 80 33.18 -34.49 -18.58
CA VAL A 80 33.48 -33.12 -18.16
C VAL A 80 32.24 -32.48 -17.58
N LYS A 81 32.35 -31.98 -16.34
CA LYS A 81 31.23 -31.44 -15.56
C LYS A 81 31.13 -29.93 -15.71
N THR A 82 30.11 -29.45 -16.41
CA THR A 82 29.81 -28.01 -16.53
C THR A 82 28.59 -27.65 -15.69
N ARG A 83 28.64 -26.59 -14.88
CA ARG A 83 27.51 -26.17 -14.04
C ARG A 83 26.29 -25.77 -14.89
N ARG A 84 25.09 -26.21 -14.48
CA ARG A 84 23.82 -25.80 -15.06
C ARG A 84 22.75 -25.57 -13.99
N SER A 85 21.65 -24.94 -14.40
CA SER A 85 20.48 -24.74 -13.57
C SER A 85 19.20 -25.21 -14.29
N TRP A 86 18.22 -25.68 -13.50
CA TRP A 86 16.88 -26.03 -13.98
C TRP A 86 15.85 -25.16 -13.29
N HIS A 87 15.15 -24.36 -14.09
CA HIS A 87 14.12 -23.45 -13.62
C HIS A 87 12.74 -24.12 -13.68
N PRO A 88 11.87 -23.88 -12.69
CA PRO A 88 10.47 -24.28 -12.81
C PRO A 88 9.79 -23.50 -13.93
N ASN A 89 8.82 -24.12 -14.61
CA ASN A 89 8.01 -23.43 -15.64
C ASN A 89 6.99 -22.52 -14.96
N VAL A 90 7.34 -21.23 -14.83
CA VAL A 90 6.52 -20.20 -14.18
C VAL A 90 5.73 -19.42 -15.24
N LEU A 91 4.42 -19.32 -15.03
CA LEU A 91 3.48 -18.63 -15.91
C LEU A 91 2.75 -17.55 -15.12
N THR A 92 2.43 -16.42 -15.76
CA THR A 92 1.54 -15.41 -15.17
C THR A 92 0.14 -15.64 -15.70
N ARG A 93 -0.80 -16.03 -14.83
CA ARG A 93 -2.19 -16.35 -15.21
C ARG A 93 -3.19 -15.60 -14.34
N LYS A 94 -4.38 -15.39 -14.88
CA LYS A 94 -5.53 -14.83 -14.18
C LYS A 94 -6.42 -15.99 -13.78
N LEU A 95 -6.56 -16.22 -12.48
CA LEU A 95 -7.30 -17.33 -11.90
C LEU A 95 -8.55 -16.78 -11.20
N TYR A 96 -9.71 -17.35 -11.49
CA TYR A 96 -10.95 -16.90 -10.87
C TYR A 96 -11.07 -17.44 -9.45
N SER A 97 -11.37 -16.55 -8.49
CA SER A 97 -11.75 -16.90 -7.13
C SER A 97 -13.26 -16.74 -6.98
N LYS A 98 -13.94 -17.80 -6.56
CA LYS A 98 -15.40 -17.82 -6.37
C LYS A 98 -15.77 -16.97 -5.16
N SER A 99 -15.00 -17.09 -4.08
CA SER A 99 -15.19 -16.39 -2.81
C SER A 99 -15.01 -14.88 -2.95
N LEU A 100 -14.03 -14.46 -3.76
CA LEU A 100 -13.77 -13.04 -4.05
C LEU A 100 -14.64 -12.50 -5.20
N ASN A 101 -15.35 -13.37 -5.94
CA ASN A 101 -16.08 -13.07 -7.17
C ASN A 101 -15.23 -12.28 -8.19
N ARG A 102 -13.93 -12.58 -8.27
CA ARG A 102 -12.94 -11.83 -9.07
C ARG A 102 -11.82 -12.70 -9.59
N SER A 103 -11.24 -12.28 -10.71
CA SER A 103 -10.02 -12.87 -11.27
C SER A 103 -8.77 -12.29 -10.58
N VAL A 104 -7.92 -13.18 -10.09
CA VAL A 104 -6.68 -12.87 -9.40
C VAL A 104 -5.51 -13.17 -10.33
N GLN A 105 -4.67 -12.16 -10.61
CA GLN A 105 -3.46 -12.34 -11.41
C GLN A 105 -2.30 -12.78 -10.53
N VAL A 106 -1.79 -13.98 -10.77
CA VAL A 106 -0.74 -14.62 -9.96
C VAL A 106 0.32 -15.26 -10.84
N ARG A 107 1.57 -15.26 -10.36
CA ARG A 107 2.65 -16.09 -10.93
C ARG A 107 2.49 -17.50 -10.40
N VAL A 108 2.26 -18.46 -11.28
CA VAL A 108 1.93 -19.84 -10.92
C VAL A 108 2.81 -20.79 -11.72
N THR A 109 3.31 -21.86 -11.11
CA THR A 109 4.02 -22.90 -11.86
C THR A 109 3.02 -23.80 -12.59
N ALA A 110 3.41 -24.36 -13.74
CA ALA A 110 2.54 -25.25 -14.52
C ALA A 110 2.03 -26.46 -13.70
N ARG A 111 2.83 -26.95 -12.74
CA ARG A 111 2.42 -28.03 -11.80
C ARG A 111 1.29 -27.59 -10.88
N VAL A 112 1.39 -26.38 -10.33
CA VAL A 112 0.37 -25.83 -9.43
C VAL A 112 -0.92 -25.57 -10.20
N LEU A 113 -0.83 -25.05 -11.43
CA LEU A 113 -2.00 -24.84 -12.28
C LEU A 113 -2.82 -26.12 -12.46
N ARG A 114 -2.17 -27.23 -12.82
CA ARG A 114 -2.84 -28.55 -12.89
C ARG A 114 -3.45 -29.00 -11.56
N THR A 115 -2.83 -28.62 -10.45
CA THR A 115 -3.34 -28.96 -9.11
C THR A 115 -4.57 -28.13 -8.74
N ILE A 116 -4.61 -26.87 -9.17
CA ILE A 116 -5.77 -25.98 -9.03
C ILE A 116 -6.95 -26.55 -9.83
N ASP A 117 -6.72 -26.95 -11.08
CA ASP A 117 -7.74 -27.57 -11.92
C ASP A 117 -8.25 -28.89 -11.30
N LYS A 118 -7.33 -29.72 -10.79
CA LYS A 118 -7.67 -30.98 -10.10
C LYS A 118 -8.53 -30.77 -8.85
N LEU A 119 -8.35 -29.66 -8.13
CA LEU A 119 -9.11 -29.35 -6.92
C LEU A 119 -10.41 -28.57 -7.19
N GLY A 120 -10.64 -28.13 -8.42
CA GLY A 120 -11.87 -27.45 -8.82
C GLY A 120 -11.88 -25.93 -8.60
N GLY A 121 -10.70 -25.32 -8.40
CA GLY A 121 -10.56 -23.87 -8.30
C GLY A 121 -9.40 -23.38 -7.44
N LEU A 122 -9.19 -22.06 -7.46
CA LEU A 122 -8.13 -21.40 -6.70
C LEU A 122 -8.41 -21.45 -5.19
N ASP A 123 -9.67 -21.26 -4.80
CA ASP A 123 -10.05 -21.20 -3.38
C ASP A 123 -9.85 -22.56 -2.72
N GLU A 124 -10.25 -23.63 -3.40
CA GLU A 124 -10.06 -25.01 -2.96
C GLU A 124 -8.56 -25.38 -2.87
N TYR A 125 -7.72 -24.81 -3.74
CA TYR A 125 -6.27 -24.98 -3.63
C TYR A 125 -5.69 -24.33 -2.36
N LEU A 126 -6.17 -23.14 -1.99
CA LEU A 126 -5.67 -22.34 -0.87
C LEU A 126 -6.20 -22.82 0.49
N LEU A 127 -7.44 -23.30 0.52
CA LEU A 127 -8.08 -23.82 1.74
C LEU A 127 -7.60 -25.23 2.13
N GLY A 128 -6.71 -25.85 1.33
CA GLY A 128 -6.21 -27.19 1.65
C GLY A 128 -5.49 -27.24 3.00
N GLU A 129 -6.00 -28.08 3.90
CA GLU A 129 -5.60 -28.14 5.33
C GLU A 129 -4.29 -28.89 5.58
N LYS A 130 -3.93 -29.82 4.70
CA LYS A 130 -2.73 -30.66 4.87
C LYS A 130 -1.48 -29.80 5.03
N GLU A 131 -0.59 -30.16 5.95
CA GLU A 131 0.66 -29.42 6.20
C GLU A 131 1.49 -29.26 4.91
N GLY A 132 1.60 -30.32 4.11
CA GLY A 132 2.30 -30.27 2.82
C GLY A 132 1.69 -29.27 1.84
N ARG A 133 0.40 -28.95 1.97
CA ARG A 133 -0.23 -27.86 1.21
C ARG A 133 0.17 -26.51 1.77
N ILE A 134 0.04 -26.30 3.08
CA ILE A 134 0.43 -25.04 3.74
C ILE A 134 1.87 -24.66 3.37
N ARG A 135 2.81 -25.61 3.45
CA ARG A 135 4.20 -25.43 3.04
C ARG A 135 4.37 -25.02 1.57
N ALA A 136 3.50 -25.51 0.69
CA ALA A 136 3.54 -25.29 -0.74
C ALA A 136 2.90 -23.97 -1.19
N LEU A 137 2.08 -23.32 -0.34
CA LEU A 137 1.48 -22.01 -0.61
C LEU A 137 2.55 -20.91 -0.72
N GLY A 138 3.52 -20.92 0.20
CA GLY A 138 4.46 -19.80 0.38
C GLY A 138 3.79 -18.55 0.95
N GLU A 139 4.54 -17.46 1.09
CA GLU A 139 4.08 -16.23 1.75
C GLU A 139 2.88 -15.58 1.01
N SER A 140 2.96 -15.42 -0.32
CA SER A 140 1.84 -14.86 -1.10
C SER A 140 0.60 -15.76 -1.12
N GLY A 141 0.79 -17.08 -1.14
CA GLY A 141 -0.32 -18.02 -1.02
C GLY A 141 -0.96 -17.98 0.36
N TRP A 142 -0.15 -17.87 1.42
CA TRP A 142 -0.63 -17.73 2.80
C TRP A 142 -1.45 -16.47 2.99
N TRP A 143 -0.93 -15.34 2.50
CA TRP A 143 -1.65 -14.08 2.49
C TRP A 143 -2.99 -14.19 1.74
N LEU A 144 -3.02 -14.85 0.57
CA LEU A 144 -4.25 -15.03 -0.19
C LEU A 144 -5.24 -15.96 0.52
N ARG A 145 -4.74 -17.00 1.20
CA ARG A 145 -5.54 -17.88 2.06
C ARG A 145 -6.22 -17.09 3.17
N TRP A 146 -5.48 -16.23 3.86
CA TRP A 146 -6.05 -15.34 4.87
C TRP A 146 -7.11 -14.42 4.27
N ALA A 147 -6.83 -13.80 3.13
CA ALA A 147 -7.77 -12.89 2.46
C ALA A 147 -9.10 -13.57 2.07
N ILE A 148 -9.07 -14.81 1.57
CA ILE A 148 -10.31 -15.54 1.26
C ILE A 148 -11.06 -15.98 2.53
N MET A 149 -10.36 -16.25 3.63
CA MET A 149 -10.98 -16.63 4.89
C MET A 149 -11.81 -15.49 5.51
N GLN A 150 -11.44 -14.23 5.24
CA GLN A 150 -12.22 -13.07 5.70
C GLN A 150 -13.55 -12.89 4.95
N THR A 151 -13.74 -13.55 3.81
CA THR A 151 -14.97 -13.39 3.03
C THR A 151 -16.17 -14.02 3.72
N PRO A 152 -17.38 -13.43 3.60
CA PRO A 152 -18.59 -13.98 4.19
C PRO A 152 -18.94 -15.37 3.63
N ALA A 153 -18.60 -15.63 2.37
CA ALA A 153 -18.80 -16.93 1.73
C ALA A 153 -17.99 -18.05 2.42
N ILE A 154 -16.73 -17.81 2.76
CA ILE A 154 -15.91 -18.80 3.47
C ILE A 154 -16.25 -18.85 4.96
N ARG A 155 -16.49 -17.70 5.61
CA ARG A 155 -16.93 -17.66 7.02
C ARG A 155 -18.20 -18.48 7.25
N SER A 156 -19.21 -18.30 6.38
CA SER A 156 -20.46 -19.08 6.46
C SER A 156 -20.25 -20.56 6.17
N ARG A 157 -19.43 -20.91 5.17
CA ARG A 157 -19.05 -22.31 4.89
C ARG A 157 -18.41 -22.97 6.10
N PHE A 158 -17.44 -22.32 6.73
CA PHE A 158 -16.77 -22.87 7.91
C PHE A 158 -17.67 -22.91 9.13
N ALA A 159 -18.57 -21.94 9.32
CA ALA A 159 -19.58 -22.02 10.37
C ALA A 159 -20.49 -23.25 10.20
N ALA A 160 -20.93 -23.54 8.97
CA ALA A 160 -21.71 -24.74 8.67
C ALA A 160 -20.91 -26.04 8.89
N GLU A 161 -19.62 -26.03 8.53
CA GLU A 161 -18.72 -27.18 8.74
C GLU A 161 -18.48 -27.45 10.23
N ARG A 162 -18.29 -26.41 11.06
CA ARG A 162 -18.17 -26.55 12.51
C ARG A 162 -19.44 -27.12 13.14
N LYS A 163 -20.62 -26.61 12.76
CA LYS A 163 -21.91 -27.16 13.20
C LYS A 163 -22.03 -28.65 12.85
N ARG A 164 -21.61 -29.04 11.64
CA ARG A 164 -21.62 -30.45 11.18
C ARG A 164 -20.68 -31.33 12.00
N LEU A 165 -19.53 -30.80 12.41
CA LEU A 165 -18.54 -31.50 13.24
C LEU A 165 -18.91 -31.51 14.73
N GLY A 166 -19.98 -30.82 15.14
CA GLY A 166 -20.44 -30.76 16.53
C GLY A 166 -19.53 -29.92 17.43
N ILE A 167 -18.77 -28.98 16.87
CA ILE A 167 -17.96 -28.04 17.65
C ILE A 167 -18.91 -27.05 18.35
N PRO A 168 -18.91 -26.95 19.69
CA PRO A 168 -19.81 -26.07 20.41
C PRO A 168 -19.64 -24.61 19.98
N GLU A 169 -20.75 -23.90 19.78
CA GLU A 169 -20.73 -22.50 19.34
C GLU A 169 -20.14 -21.55 20.40
N GLU A 170 -20.14 -21.97 21.67
CA GLU A 170 -19.57 -21.23 22.81
C GLU A 170 -18.08 -20.96 22.62
N PHE A 171 -17.29 -21.98 22.28
CA PHE A 171 -15.85 -21.82 21.96
C PHE A 171 -15.61 -20.82 20.82
N VAL A 172 -16.53 -20.73 19.85
CA VAL A 172 -16.40 -19.81 18.71
C VAL A 172 -16.73 -18.38 19.13
N GLN A 173 -17.70 -18.20 20.03
CA GLN A 173 -18.04 -16.89 20.57
C GLN A 173 -16.92 -16.37 21.48
N GLU A 174 -16.31 -17.25 22.28
CA GLU A 174 -15.11 -16.94 23.07
C GLU A 174 -13.93 -16.56 22.17
N GLU A 175 -13.58 -17.36 21.16
CA GLU A 175 -12.51 -17.01 20.20
C GLU A 175 -12.80 -15.70 19.47
N GLN A 176 -14.05 -15.44 19.08
CA GLN A 176 -14.44 -14.19 18.43
C GLN A 176 -14.37 -12.99 19.38
N ALA A 177 -14.73 -13.18 20.64
CA ALA A 177 -14.62 -12.17 21.68
C ALA A 177 -13.16 -11.84 21.98
N GLU A 178 -12.29 -12.85 22.13
CA GLU A 178 -10.85 -12.67 22.31
C GLU A 178 -10.20 -11.94 21.13
N VAL A 179 -10.60 -12.28 19.90
CA VAL A 179 -10.12 -11.57 18.69
C VAL A 179 -10.62 -10.13 18.67
N ALA A 180 -11.88 -9.88 19.03
CA ALA A 180 -12.44 -8.53 19.11
C ALA A 180 -11.78 -7.69 20.23
N GLU A 181 -11.50 -8.30 21.38
CA GLU A 181 -10.76 -7.67 22.48
C GLU A 181 -9.32 -7.35 22.06
N ALA A 182 -8.62 -8.28 21.42
CA ALA A 182 -7.29 -8.05 20.86
C ALA A 182 -7.29 -6.91 19.82
N GLN A 183 -8.35 -6.82 19.00
CA GLN A 183 -8.54 -5.72 18.05
C GLN A 183 -8.76 -4.38 18.78
N ASN A 184 -9.62 -4.35 19.80
CA ASN A 184 -9.89 -3.16 20.60
C ASN A 184 -8.64 -2.67 21.37
N VAL A 185 -7.79 -3.57 21.86
CA VAL A 185 -6.52 -3.23 22.51
C VAL A 185 -5.56 -2.58 21.51
N ILE A 186 -5.48 -3.11 20.29
CA ILE A 186 -4.67 -2.51 19.22
C ILE A 186 -5.20 -1.10 18.89
N GLU A 187 -6.52 -0.94 18.76
CA GLU A 187 -7.17 0.36 18.54
C GLU A 187 -6.81 1.38 19.64
N GLN A 188 -6.94 0.99 20.92
CA GLN A 188 -6.59 1.83 22.07
C GLN A 188 -5.09 2.19 22.13
N THR A 189 -4.21 1.31 21.67
CA THR A 189 -2.76 1.61 21.57
C THR A 189 -2.40 2.50 20.37
N SER A 190 -3.30 2.60 19.39
CA SER A 190 -3.10 3.33 18.14
C SER A 190 -3.73 4.73 18.14
N ASP A 191 -4.20 5.24 19.28
CA ASP A 191 -4.66 6.62 19.47
C ASP A 191 -3.50 7.63 19.34
N VAL A 192 -3.00 7.76 18.11
CA VAL A 192 -2.18 8.86 17.60
C VAL A 192 -2.94 9.42 16.39
N ASP A 193 -3.31 10.69 16.47
CA ASP A 193 -4.19 11.38 15.54
C ASP A 193 -3.91 11.10 14.04
N PRO A 194 -4.91 10.67 13.24
CA PRO A 194 -4.73 10.31 11.84
C PRO A 194 -4.71 11.54 10.89
N VAL A 195 -4.18 12.68 11.34
CA VAL A 195 -4.09 13.91 10.53
C VAL A 195 -2.83 13.94 9.65
N GLU A 196 -1.86 13.04 9.85
CA GLU A 196 -0.58 13.07 9.11
C GLU A 196 -0.38 11.98 8.04
N ALA A 197 -1.33 11.05 7.86
CA ALA A 197 -1.25 10.06 6.77
C ALA A 197 -1.98 10.59 5.53
N GLY A 198 -1.31 11.42 4.73
CA GLY A 198 -1.82 12.08 3.51
C GLY A 198 -2.27 11.14 2.37
N VAL A 199 -3.27 10.29 2.61
CA VAL A 199 -3.88 9.39 1.63
C VAL A 199 -5.29 9.88 1.32
N GLU A 200 -5.42 10.73 0.30
CA GLU A 200 -6.73 11.13 -0.22
C GLU A 200 -7.44 9.92 -0.85
N LEU A 201 -8.42 9.37 -0.13
CA LEU A 201 -9.28 8.29 -0.61
C LEU A 201 -10.11 8.78 -1.81
N GLY A 202 -10.01 8.07 -2.93
CA GLY A 202 -10.72 8.39 -4.17
C GLY A 202 -12.18 7.95 -4.21
N GLU A 203 -12.82 8.21 -5.35
CA GLU A 203 -14.20 7.83 -5.66
C GLU A 203 -14.44 6.33 -5.44
N ALA A 204 -15.58 5.98 -4.84
CA ALA A 204 -16.00 4.61 -4.65
C ALA A 204 -16.11 3.94 -6.03
N VAL A 205 -15.28 2.92 -6.29
CA VAL A 205 -15.52 2.08 -7.46
C VAL A 205 -16.83 1.36 -7.19
N GLY A 206 -17.82 1.54 -8.07
CA GLY A 206 -19.04 0.76 -8.07
C GLY A 206 -18.67 -0.72 -8.05
N THR A 207 -18.80 -1.31 -6.87
CA THR A 207 -18.65 -2.74 -6.64
C THR A 207 -19.91 -3.15 -5.93
N ASP A 208 -20.50 -4.24 -6.40
CA ASP A 208 -21.59 -4.93 -5.72
C ASP A 208 -21.16 -5.06 -4.25
N GLY A 209 -21.95 -4.57 -3.29
CA GLY A 209 -21.63 -4.43 -1.86
C GLY A 209 -21.35 -5.74 -1.11
N ASN A 210 -20.67 -6.69 -1.76
CA ASN A 210 -20.45 -8.07 -1.40
C ASN A 210 -19.04 -8.31 -0.85
N PHE A 211 -18.26 -7.25 -0.63
CA PHE A 211 -16.89 -7.33 -0.18
C PHE A 211 -16.58 -6.26 0.87
N VAL A 212 -16.94 -6.56 2.12
CA VAL A 212 -16.41 -5.90 3.32
C VAL A 212 -15.40 -6.88 3.91
N VAL A 213 -14.11 -6.52 3.87
CA VAL A 213 -13.12 -7.17 4.76
C VAL A 213 -12.97 -6.19 5.90
N GLU A 214 -13.40 -6.61 7.08
CA GLU A 214 -13.14 -5.92 8.33
C GLU A 214 -11.63 -5.93 8.53
N GLN A 215 -10.98 -4.84 8.15
CA GLN A 215 -9.62 -4.58 8.59
C GLN A 215 -9.71 -4.13 10.05
N PRO A 216 -8.85 -4.63 10.95
CA PRO A 216 -8.68 -4.02 12.26
C PRO A 216 -8.43 -2.51 12.08
N PRO A 217 -9.18 -1.63 12.78
CA PRO A 217 -8.95 -0.19 12.72
C PRO A 217 -7.53 0.14 13.20
N GLY A 218 -6.87 1.08 12.53
CA GLY A 218 -5.48 1.49 12.83
C GLY A 218 -4.44 1.02 11.80
N LEU A 219 -4.73 -0.01 11.01
CA LEU A 219 -3.80 -0.54 10.01
C LEU A 219 -3.93 0.19 8.65
N PRO A 220 -2.81 0.57 7.99
CA PRO A 220 -2.87 1.22 6.71
C PRO A 220 -3.45 0.26 5.66
N PRO A 221 -4.38 0.74 4.85
CA PRO A 221 -5.22 -0.14 4.06
C PRO A 221 -4.37 -0.76 2.91
N LEU A 222 -4.35 -2.10 2.83
CA LEU A 222 -3.46 -2.84 1.91
C LEU A 222 -3.68 -2.40 0.46
N LYS A 223 -2.61 -1.90 -0.18
CA LYS A 223 -2.60 -1.49 -1.59
C LYS A 223 -2.47 -2.74 -2.48
N PHE A 224 -3.09 -2.74 -3.65
CA PHE A 224 -3.08 -3.83 -4.62
C PHE A 224 -2.96 -3.22 -5.99
N ARG A 225 -1.89 -3.51 -6.73
CA ARG A 225 -1.78 -2.98 -8.08
C ARG A 225 -2.86 -3.61 -8.97
N VAL A 226 -3.56 -2.80 -9.75
CA VAL A 226 -4.58 -3.26 -10.73
C VAL A 226 -4.24 -2.80 -12.15
N GLY A 227 -3.20 -1.97 -12.28
CA GLY A 227 -2.59 -1.57 -13.54
C GLY A 227 -1.37 -0.67 -13.31
N PRO A 228 -0.68 -0.24 -14.37
CA PRO A 228 0.38 0.78 -14.25
C PRO A 228 -0.18 2.05 -13.61
N GLY A 229 0.44 2.50 -12.51
CA GLY A 229 0.02 3.69 -11.74
C GLY A 229 -1.33 3.60 -11.03
N LYS A 230 -1.97 2.43 -10.96
CA LYS A 230 -3.31 2.26 -10.38
C LYS A 230 -3.27 1.18 -9.31
N HIS A 231 -3.52 1.56 -8.06
CA HIS A 231 -3.71 0.63 -6.96
C HIS A 231 -5.17 0.64 -6.51
N LEU A 232 -5.67 -0.51 -6.08
CA LEU A 232 -6.81 -0.60 -5.20
C LEU A 232 -6.32 -0.70 -3.77
N VAL A 233 -7.15 -0.30 -2.83
CA VAL A 233 -6.88 -0.33 -1.41
C VAL A 233 -8.01 -1.12 -0.78
N LEU A 234 -7.69 -2.14 -0.01
CA LEU A 234 -8.69 -2.83 0.80
C LEU A 234 -8.99 -1.95 2.02
N THR A 235 -10.23 -1.50 2.19
CA THR A 235 -10.69 -0.70 3.36
C THR A 235 -11.88 -1.40 4.01
N PRO A 236 -12.29 -1.04 5.25
CA PRO A 236 -13.51 -1.56 5.88
C PRO A 236 -14.78 -1.36 5.05
N SER A 237 -14.78 -0.35 4.18
CA SER A 237 -15.89 -0.06 3.27
C SER A 237 -15.75 -0.70 1.88
N GLY A 238 -14.81 -1.65 1.74
CA GLY A 238 -14.51 -2.40 0.53
C GLY A 238 -13.28 -1.90 -0.24
N TRP A 239 -13.17 -2.30 -1.50
CA TRP A 239 -12.03 -1.95 -2.35
C TRP A 239 -12.15 -0.52 -2.89
N ARG A 240 -11.25 0.39 -2.49
CA ARG A 240 -11.15 1.75 -3.04
C ARG A 240 -10.01 1.87 -4.05
N ARG A 241 -10.02 2.85 -4.96
CA ARG A 241 -8.82 3.17 -5.77
C ARG A 241 -7.93 4.10 -4.96
N THR A 242 -6.62 3.87 -4.96
CA THR A 242 -5.67 4.95 -4.63
C THR A 242 -5.79 5.98 -5.75
N ARG A 243 -6.08 7.24 -5.43
CA ARG A 243 -5.60 8.30 -6.32
C ARG A 243 -4.07 8.24 -6.30
N PRO A 244 -3.38 8.44 -7.44
CA PRO A 244 -1.95 8.74 -7.37
C PRO A 244 -1.78 9.84 -6.33
N THR A 245 -0.91 9.64 -5.35
CA THR A 245 -0.66 10.65 -4.32
C THR A 245 -0.28 11.93 -5.05
N THR A 246 -0.94 13.03 -4.69
CA THR A 246 -0.56 14.38 -5.14
C THR A 246 0.90 14.70 -4.77
N ASN A 247 1.46 13.94 -3.81
CA ASN A 247 2.82 14.08 -3.30
C ASN A 247 3.91 13.85 -4.35
N HIS A 248 3.80 12.93 -5.31
CA HIS A 248 4.89 12.73 -6.28
C HIS A 248 5.15 13.99 -7.13
N ALA A 249 4.09 14.66 -7.56
CA ALA A 249 4.22 15.93 -8.28
C ALA A 249 4.72 17.08 -7.40
N VAL A 250 4.53 16.98 -6.08
CA VAL A 250 5.05 17.92 -5.08
C VAL A 250 6.54 17.65 -4.82
N GLU A 251 6.93 16.39 -4.60
CA GLU A 251 8.30 15.92 -4.45
C GLU A 251 9.15 16.32 -5.66
N VAL A 252 8.69 16.02 -6.88
CA VAL A 252 9.38 16.43 -8.12
C VAL A 252 9.56 17.95 -8.22
N LYS A 253 8.63 18.74 -7.66
CA LYS A 253 8.78 20.20 -7.60
C LYS A 253 9.77 20.64 -6.53
N LYS A 254 9.75 20.01 -5.35
CA LYS A 254 10.73 20.25 -4.29
C LYS A 254 12.14 19.89 -4.78
N GLU A 255 12.32 18.77 -5.47
CA GLU A 255 13.59 18.33 -6.07
C GLU A 255 14.11 19.37 -7.08
N LYS A 256 13.27 19.91 -7.96
CA LYS A 256 13.69 20.97 -8.89
C LYS A 256 14.13 22.25 -8.20
N ILE A 257 13.51 22.59 -7.06
CA ILE A 257 13.92 23.74 -6.25
C ILE A 257 15.27 23.43 -5.59
N PHE A 258 15.41 22.24 -5.03
CA PHE A 258 16.66 21.75 -4.45
C PHE A 258 17.79 21.78 -5.48
N ASP A 259 17.60 21.24 -6.68
CA ASP A 259 18.63 21.20 -7.73
C ASP A 259 19.13 22.61 -8.06
N ARG A 260 18.22 23.57 -8.19
CA ARG A 260 18.57 24.98 -8.43
C ARG A 260 19.38 25.59 -7.28
N ILE A 261 18.99 25.32 -6.04
CA ILE A 261 19.70 25.85 -4.85
C ILE A 261 21.08 25.18 -4.72
N ALA A 262 21.15 23.87 -4.95
CA ALA A 262 22.37 23.09 -4.89
C ALA A 262 23.37 23.54 -5.96
N GLU A 263 22.93 23.77 -7.20
CA GLU A 263 23.77 24.33 -8.27
C GLU A 263 24.37 25.69 -7.90
N GLN A 264 23.63 26.53 -7.16
CA GLN A 264 24.10 27.85 -6.75
C GLN A 264 25.08 27.82 -5.58
N GLN A 265 24.87 26.92 -4.62
CA GLN A 265 25.56 26.97 -3.32
C GLN A 265 26.64 25.88 -3.13
N MET A 266 26.49 24.70 -3.73
CA MET A 266 27.35 23.56 -3.40
C MET A 266 28.78 23.77 -3.88
N GLY A 267 28.97 24.30 -5.09
CA GLY A 267 30.31 24.51 -5.65
C GLY A 267 31.13 25.55 -4.88
N THR A 268 30.49 26.65 -4.46
CA THR A 268 31.15 27.71 -3.69
C THR A 268 31.49 27.24 -2.28
N ARG A 269 30.53 26.62 -1.57
CA ARG A 269 30.73 26.08 -0.22
C ARG A 269 31.84 25.03 -0.18
N GLU A 270 31.90 24.14 -1.18
CA GLU A 270 32.96 23.13 -1.27
C GLU A 270 34.35 23.74 -1.48
N ALA A 271 34.46 24.79 -2.31
CA ALA A 271 35.73 25.46 -2.57
C ALA A 271 36.22 26.25 -1.35
N GLU A 272 35.32 27.01 -0.71
CA GLU A 272 35.60 27.79 0.50
C GLU A 272 36.05 26.87 1.65
N PHE A 273 35.28 25.81 1.90
CA PHE A 273 35.59 24.88 2.99
C PHE A 273 36.89 24.09 2.76
N ARG A 274 37.21 23.76 1.49
CA ARG A 274 38.53 23.17 1.16
C ARG A 274 39.66 24.13 1.45
N ALA A 275 39.53 25.39 1.05
CA ALA A 275 40.54 26.41 1.32
C ALA A 275 40.71 26.65 2.83
N GLU A 276 39.61 26.69 3.59
CA GLU A 276 39.64 26.80 5.05
C GLU A 276 40.32 25.59 5.71
N LEU A 277 39.98 24.38 5.28
CA LEU A 277 40.64 23.16 5.76
C LEU A 277 42.14 23.18 5.46
N GLU A 278 42.54 23.55 4.26
CA GLU A 278 43.96 23.66 3.88
C GLU A 278 44.70 24.69 4.73
N MET A 279 44.10 25.87 4.97
CA MET A 279 44.68 26.90 5.83
C MET A 279 44.82 26.43 7.28
N GLN A 280 43.81 25.74 7.82
CA GLN A 280 43.86 25.19 9.18
C GLN A 280 44.92 24.08 9.30
N GLN A 281 45.00 23.18 8.32
CA GLN A 281 46.03 22.13 8.30
C GLN A 281 47.45 22.70 8.16
N ALA A 282 47.62 23.82 7.44
CA ALA A 282 48.91 24.49 7.31
C ALA A 282 49.43 25.06 8.64
N GLN A 283 48.52 25.55 9.50
CA GLN A 283 48.85 26.09 10.83
C GLN A 283 49.23 25.00 11.86
N LEU A 284 48.80 23.76 11.64
CA LEU A 284 49.07 22.63 12.54
C LEU A 284 50.44 21.98 12.28
N PRO A 285 51.13 21.49 13.33
CA PRO A 285 52.38 20.75 13.18
C PRO A 285 52.16 19.44 12.42
N VAL A 286 53.18 19.00 11.66
CA VAL A 286 53.08 17.87 10.71
C VAL A 286 52.54 16.58 11.35
N LYS A 287 52.84 16.32 12.62
CA LYS A 287 52.40 15.11 13.33
C LYS A 287 50.90 15.07 13.64
N THR A 288 50.22 16.21 13.66
CA THR A 288 48.78 16.32 14.00
C THR A 288 47.91 16.63 12.79
N ARG A 289 48.47 16.61 11.58
CA ARG A 289 47.71 16.83 10.35
C ARG A 289 46.86 15.60 10.04
N LEU A 290 45.66 15.84 9.53
CA LEU A 290 44.76 14.78 9.08
C LEU A 290 45.34 14.08 7.85
N SER A 291 45.07 12.77 7.73
CA SER A 291 45.31 12.03 6.50
C SER A 291 44.41 12.53 5.37
N GLN A 292 44.78 12.25 4.11
CA GLN A 292 43.94 12.58 2.96
C GLN A 292 42.55 11.94 3.07
N ASP A 293 42.48 10.69 3.52
CA ASP A 293 41.21 9.97 3.71
C ASP A 293 40.33 10.64 4.78
N GLU A 294 40.94 11.09 5.89
CA GLU A 294 40.23 11.78 6.97
C GLU A 294 39.73 13.15 6.51
N MET A 295 40.50 13.87 5.67
CA MET A 295 40.05 15.12 5.05
C MET A 295 38.86 14.89 4.10
N GLU A 296 38.86 13.79 3.35
CA GLU A 296 37.74 13.42 2.49
C GLU A 296 36.49 13.05 3.31
N GLU A 297 36.64 12.40 4.46
CA GLU A 297 35.54 12.12 5.38
C GLU A 297 34.93 13.40 5.95
N VAL A 298 35.75 14.37 6.35
CA VAL A 298 35.30 15.69 6.81
C VAL A 298 34.55 16.43 5.70
N LEU A 299 35.08 16.42 4.48
CA LEU A 299 34.39 16.99 3.31
C LEU A 299 33.05 16.30 3.01
N LYS A 300 32.98 14.97 3.18
CA LYS A 300 31.76 14.20 2.96
C LYS A 300 30.71 14.49 4.04
N ALA A 301 31.12 14.68 5.30
CA ALA A 301 30.23 15.10 6.38
C ALA A 301 29.67 16.50 6.11
N ALA A 302 30.52 17.47 5.78
CA ALA A 302 30.11 18.83 5.45
C ALA A 302 29.14 18.88 4.25
N ARG A 303 29.43 18.11 3.19
CA ARG A 303 28.51 17.95 2.04
C ARG A 303 27.14 17.42 2.43
N LYS A 304 27.05 16.54 3.43
CA LYS A 304 25.78 15.98 3.91
C LYS A 304 24.96 17.06 4.62
N GLU A 305 25.62 17.87 5.45
CA GLU A 305 24.99 19.00 6.16
C GLU A 305 24.49 20.05 5.17
N TRP A 306 25.32 20.47 4.20
CA TRP A 306 24.90 21.46 3.21
C TRP A 306 23.77 20.98 2.31
N LYS A 307 23.73 19.68 1.99
CA LYS A 307 22.57 19.10 1.28
C LYS A 307 21.31 19.17 2.13
N ALA A 308 21.41 18.97 3.44
CA ALA A 308 20.27 19.11 4.35
C ALA A 308 19.79 20.58 4.38
N ASP A 309 20.71 21.55 4.43
CA ASP A 309 20.37 22.98 4.36
C ASP A 309 19.65 23.34 3.05
N CYS A 310 20.17 22.85 1.91
CA CYS A 310 19.57 23.09 0.60
C CYS A 310 18.15 22.51 0.53
N TRP A 311 17.95 21.33 1.12
CA TRP A 311 16.61 20.74 1.25
C TRP A 311 15.70 21.57 2.13
N ALA A 312 16.15 22.02 3.30
CA ALA A 312 15.37 22.89 4.18
C ALA A 312 14.95 24.19 3.49
N GLN A 313 15.85 24.80 2.71
CA GLN A 313 15.54 25.97 1.89
C GLN A 313 14.51 25.65 0.79
N ALA A 314 14.63 24.50 0.12
CA ALA A 314 13.68 24.07 -0.90
C ALA A 314 12.28 23.85 -0.31
N GLU A 315 12.19 23.29 0.90
CA GLU A 315 10.93 23.12 1.62
C GLU A 315 10.31 24.45 2.03
N ALA A 316 11.11 25.39 2.54
CA ALA A 316 10.65 26.73 2.88
C ALA A 316 10.10 27.49 1.65
N GLN A 317 10.82 27.46 0.52
CA GLN A 317 10.36 28.07 -0.73
C GLN A 317 9.07 27.41 -1.25
N TRP A 318 8.97 26.08 -1.14
CA TRP A 318 7.75 25.38 -1.52
C TRP A 318 6.57 25.75 -0.61
N ALA A 319 6.79 25.86 0.71
CA ALA A 319 5.78 26.27 1.68
C ALA A 319 5.25 27.69 1.37
N GLU A 320 6.15 28.62 1.04
CA GLU A 320 5.78 29.97 0.62
C GLU A 320 4.92 29.97 -0.66
N HIS A 321 5.31 29.16 -1.66
CA HIS A 321 4.55 29.01 -2.89
C HIS A 321 3.15 28.40 -2.65
N VAL A 322 3.04 27.42 -1.73
CA VAL A 322 1.76 26.84 -1.32
C VAL A 322 0.89 27.89 -0.62
N GLY A 323 1.46 28.64 0.34
CA GLY A 323 0.76 29.71 1.05
C GLY A 323 0.20 30.79 0.11
N LYS A 324 1.01 31.26 -0.85
CA LYS A 324 0.56 32.21 -1.90
C LYS A 324 -0.61 31.66 -2.73
N ARG A 325 -0.57 30.37 -3.07
CA ARG A 325 -1.63 29.70 -3.83
C ARG A 325 -2.92 29.59 -3.02
N GLU A 326 -2.82 29.28 -1.73
CA GLU A 326 -3.95 29.17 -0.82
C GLU A 326 -4.60 30.53 -0.55
N ALA A 327 -3.81 31.57 -0.34
CA ALA A 327 -4.29 32.95 -0.22
C ALA A 327 -5.11 33.36 -1.46
N ARG A 328 -4.57 33.15 -2.67
CA ARG A 328 -5.29 33.44 -3.93
C ARG A 328 -6.58 32.61 -4.07
N LYS A 329 -6.60 31.38 -3.58
CA LYS A 329 -7.80 30.53 -3.58
C LYS A 329 -8.85 31.04 -2.58
N ALA A 330 -8.42 31.51 -1.41
CA ALA A 330 -9.28 32.12 -0.41
C ALA A 330 -9.90 33.42 -0.92
N GLU A 331 -9.12 34.30 -1.56
CA GLU A 331 -9.59 35.52 -2.22
C GLU A 331 -10.66 35.21 -3.28
N ARG A 332 -10.40 34.24 -4.17
CA ARG A 332 -11.39 33.81 -5.18
C ARG A 332 -12.68 33.28 -4.56
N LYS A 333 -12.56 32.50 -3.48
CA LYS A 333 -13.72 31.96 -2.75
C LYS A 333 -14.51 33.08 -2.06
N ALA A 334 -13.83 34.07 -1.49
CA ALA A 334 -14.45 35.24 -0.88
C ALA A 334 -15.16 36.10 -1.94
N ALA A 335 -14.52 36.36 -3.09
CA ALA A 335 -15.12 37.08 -4.21
C ALA A 335 -16.36 36.37 -4.76
N LYS A 336 -16.30 35.03 -4.92
CA LYS A 336 -17.46 34.23 -5.34
C LYS A 336 -18.61 34.34 -4.33
N LYS A 337 -18.32 34.21 -3.04
CA LYS A 337 -19.33 34.33 -1.98
C LYS A 337 -19.92 35.75 -1.89
N ALA A 338 -19.12 36.78 -2.18
CA ALA A 338 -19.59 38.16 -2.25
C ALA A 338 -20.53 38.38 -3.46
N ALA A 339 -20.20 37.79 -4.62
CA ALA A 339 -21.08 37.81 -5.79
C ALA A 339 -22.41 37.08 -5.53
N GLU A 340 -22.37 35.86 -4.97
CA GLU A 340 -23.57 35.09 -4.58
C GLU A 340 -24.48 35.90 -3.62
N ARG A 341 -23.89 36.63 -2.66
CA ARG A 341 -24.65 37.51 -1.75
C ARG A 341 -25.30 38.72 -2.45
N LEU A 342 -24.64 39.29 -3.46
CA LEU A 342 -25.19 40.41 -4.23
C LEU A 342 -26.37 39.94 -5.10
N GLU A 343 -26.26 38.75 -5.71
CA GLU A 343 -27.36 38.12 -6.45
C GLU A 343 -28.57 37.86 -5.54
N GLU A 344 -28.37 37.24 -4.37
CA GLU A 344 -29.43 37.02 -3.37
C GLU A 344 -30.11 38.33 -2.92
N SER A 345 -29.35 39.42 -2.76
CA SER A 345 -29.91 40.73 -2.40
C SER A 345 -30.73 41.38 -3.53
N SER A 346 -30.34 41.14 -4.78
CA SER A 346 -31.06 41.65 -5.95
C SER A 346 -32.35 40.87 -6.22
N GLU A 347 -32.35 39.55 -5.99
CA GLU A 347 -33.56 38.72 -6.05
C GLU A 347 -34.54 39.06 -4.93
N GLY A 348 -34.05 39.27 -3.70
CA GLY A 348 -34.88 39.71 -2.56
C GLY A 348 -35.54 41.07 -2.80
N ALA A 349 -34.80 42.04 -3.35
CA ALA A 349 -35.36 43.34 -3.71
C ALA A 349 -36.39 43.27 -4.85
N ALA A 350 -36.22 42.35 -5.81
CA ALA A 350 -37.20 42.11 -6.87
C ALA A 350 -38.47 41.44 -6.34
N THR A 351 -38.37 40.53 -5.37
CA THR A 351 -39.53 39.91 -4.73
C THR A 351 -40.32 40.88 -3.83
N ASP A 352 -39.65 41.75 -3.09
CA ASP A 352 -40.32 42.76 -2.25
C ASP A 352 -41.01 43.85 -3.09
N ALA A 353 -40.41 44.26 -4.21
CA ALA A 353 -41.05 45.19 -5.15
C ALA A 353 -42.30 44.57 -5.83
N ALA A 354 -42.32 43.26 -6.05
CA ALA A 354 -43.47 42.54 -6.61
C ALA A 354 -44.59 42.30 -5.57
N ALA A 355 -44.29 42.31 -4.27
CA ALA A 355 -45.26 42.17 -3.18
C ALA A 355 -45.93 43.49 -2.76
N ALA A 356 -45.41 44.64 -3.24
CA ALA A 356 -45.93 45.99 -2.94
C ALA A 356 -46.89 46.55 -4.02
N ILE A 357 -47.25 45.73 -5.02
CA ILE A 357 -48.31 45.98 -6.03
C ILE A 357 -49.44 45.01 -5.73
#